data_AF-A0A7K4IBN0-F1
#
_entry.id   AF-A0A7K4IBN0-F1
#
_cell.length_a   1.000
_cell.length_b   1.000
_cell.length_c   1.000
_cell.angle_alpha   90.00
_cell.angle_beta   90.00
_cell.angle_gamma   90.00
#
_symmetry.space_group_name_H-M   'P 1'
#
loop_
_entity.id
_entity.type
_entity.pdbx_description
1 polymer ?
#
loop_
_entity_poly.entity_id
_entity_poly.type
_entity_poly.pdbx_seq_one_letter_code
_entity_poly.pdbx_strand_id
1 'polypeptide(L)'
;MKHRFFRTSMGISAVLGDEQGIFAVLLPADYDTSRQRVAQTWPHSVEEPTLAEELVARVVDFLSGKDVDIPLDLVNTSVCTPFQLRVLVAERSIPRGMTASYTWLARRAGTKAVRAAGSALARNPFPIVVPCHRAIRSDRTLGNYQGGTPMKRRLLEMEGVRFDPDGRVSVDFFLP
;
A
#
# COMPACT_ATOMS: atom_id res chain seq x y z
N MET A 1 -21.09 4.62 7.75
CA MET A 1 -19.86 3.92 7.31
C MET A 1 -20.25 2.78 6.39
N LYS A 2 -19.61 2.73 5.22
CA LYS A 2 -19.87 1.75 4.17
C LYS A 2 -18.59 1.00 3.83
N HIS A 3 -18.71 -0.22 3.34
CA HIS A 3 -17.58 -0.98 2.80
C HIS A 3 -17.96 -1.63 1.47
N ARG A 4 -16.96 -2.02 0.68
CA ARG A 4 -17.15 -2.80 -0.54
C ARG A 4 -16.05 -3.83 -0.66
N PHE A 5 -16.42 -5.10 -0.84
CA PHE A 5 -15.49 -6.13 -1.28
C PHE A 5 -15.39 -6.14 -2.80
N PHE A 6 -14.20 -6.43 -3.32
CA PHE A 6 -14.00 -6.57 -4.77
C PHE A 6 -12.87 -7.55 -5.07
N ARG A 7 -13.01 -8.24 -6.21
CA ARG A 7 -12.05 -9.25 -6.67
C ARG A 7 -10.89 -8.60 -7.41
N THR A 8 -9.69 -9.13 -7.16
CA THR A 8 -8.44 -8.76 -7.82
C THR A 8 -7.72 -10.03 -8.29
N SER A 9 -6.67 -9.88 -9.09
CA SER A 9 -5.78 -10.99 -9.50
C SER A 9 -5.03 -11.65 -8.32
N MET A 10 -5.01 -11.01 -7.15
CA MET A 10 -4.28 -11.45 -5.94
C MET A 10 -5.21 -11.83 -4.78
N GLY A 11 -6.53 -11.88 -5.00
CA GLY A 11 -7.53 -12.20 -3.98
C GLY A 11 -8.63 -11.14 -3.85
N ILE A 12 -9.33 -11.14 -2.72
CA ILE A 12 -10.38 -10.19 -2.38
C ILE A 12 -9.79 -9.03 -1.60
N SER A 13 -9.97 -7.83 -2.11
CA SER A 13 -9.66 -6.58 -1.42
C SER A 13 -10.96 -5.92 -0.93
N ALA A 14 -10.84 -4.89 -0.11
CA ALA A 14 -11.97 -4.08 0.31
C ALA A 14 -11.58 -2.61 0.44
N VAL A 15 -12.56 -1.74 0.24
CA VAL A 15 -12.49 -0.31 0.58
C VAL A 15 -13.53 0.02 1.64
N LEU A 16 -13.22 0.99 2.51
CA LEU A 16 -14.15 1.53 3.49
C LEU A 16 -14.21 3.04 3.42
N GLY A 17 -15.40 3.58 3.58
CA GLY A 17 -15.63 5.02 3.52
C GLY A 17 -16.86 5.49 4.27
N ASP A 18 -16.97 6.80 4.35
CA ASP A 18 -18.13 7.54 4.85
C ASP A 18 -18.31 8.82 4.02
N GLU A 19 -19.07 9.78 4.55
CA GLU A 19 -19.35 11.06 3.88
C GLU A 19 -18.10 11.92 3.63
N GLN A 20 -17.00 11.67 4.37
CA GLN A 20 -15.73 12.36 4.20
C GLN A 20 -14.80 11.65 3.18
N GLY A 21 -15.22 10.50 2.64
CA GLY A 21 -14.49 9.74 1.63
C GLY A 21 -13.92 8.41 2.12
N ILE A 22 -12.97 7.85 1.37
CA ILE A 22 -12.40 6.52 1.63
C ILE A 22 -11.29 6.60 2.67
N PHE A 23 -11.53 6.09 3.88
CA PHE A 23 -10.56 6.13 4.97
C PHE A 23 -9.72 4.85 5.11
N ALA A 24 -10.04 3.77 4.39
CA ALA A 24 -9.23 2.56 4.38
C ALA A 24 -9.32 1.77 3.08
N VAL A 25 -8.20 1.15 2.70
CA VAL A 25 -8.07 0.13 1.66
C VAL A 25 -7.42 -1.10 2.30
N LEU A 26 -7.94 -2.29 2.03
CA LEU A 26 -7.38 -3.55 2.52
C LEU A 26 -6.57 -4.24 1.43
N LEU A 27 -5.40 -4.79 1.80
CA LEU A 27 -4.65 -5.66 0.90
C LEU A 27 -5.48 -6.90 0.52
N PRO A 28 -5.30 -7.44 -0.70
CA PRO A 28 -5.96 -8.68 -1.10
C PRO A 28 -5.67 -9.84 -0.14
N ALA A 29 -6.69 -10.61 0.20
CA ALA A 29 -6.59 -11.87 0.92
C ALA A 29 -7.65 -12.85 0.39
N ASP A 30 -7.81 -14.03 0.98
CA ASP A 30 -9.01 -14.83 0.73
C ASP A 30 -10.27 -14.12 1.25
N TYR A 31 -11.44 -14.55 0.75
CA TYR A 31 -12.71 -13.89 1.05
C TYR A 31 -13.03 -13.90 2.55
N ASP A 32 -12.78 -15.02 3.24
CA ASP A 32 -13.08 -15.16 4.66
C ASP A 32 -12.20 -14.25 5.52
N THR A 33 -10.90 -14.19 5.24
CA THR A 33 -9.96 -13.28 5.91
C THR A 33 -10.37 -11.81 5.70
N SER A 34 -10.70 -11.42 4.47
CA SER A 34 -11.12 -10.04 4.16
C SER A 34 -12.42 -9.69 4.88
N ARG A 35 -13.42 -10.59 4.85
CA ARG A 35 -14.70 -10.40 5.55
C ARG A 35 -14.52 -10.32 7.06
N GLN A 36 -13.75 -11.24 7.64
CA GLN A 36 -13.48 -11.26 9.08
C GLN A 36 -12.77 -9.98 9.53
N ARG A 37 -11.80 -9.50 8.75
CA ARG A 37 -11.08 -8.26 9.06
C ARG A 37 -12.00 -7.04 9.08
N VAL A 38 -12.91 -6.93 8.12
CA VAL A 38 -13.92 -5.87 8.10
C VAL A 38 -14.86 -6.00 9.31
N ALA A 39 -15.38 -7.19 9.59
CA ALA A 39 -16.30 -7.43 10.70
C ALA A 39 -15.66 -7.14 12.08
N GLN A 40 -14.38 -7.46 12.26
CA GLN A 40 -13.67 -7.21 13.52
C GLN A 40 -13.30 -5.73 13.71
N THR A 41 -12.93 -5.03 12.64
CA THR A 41 -12.44 -3.65 12.72
C THR A 41 -13.58 -2.63 12.63
N TRP A 42 -14.61 -2.94 11.84
CA TRP A 42 -15.77 -2.08 11.55
C TRP A 42 -17.08 -2.87 11.59
N PRO A 43 -17.48 -3.40 12.77
CA PRO A 43 -18.62 -4.31 12.94
C PRO A 43 -19.97 -3.72 12.51
N HIS A 44 -20.09 -2.39 12.43
CA HIS A 44 -21.32 -1.69 12.04
C HIS A 44 -21.27 -1.12 10.61
N SER A 45 -20.24 -1.45 9.83
CA SER A 45 -20.18 -1.03 8.42
C SER A 45 -21.17 -1.84 7.58
N VAL A 46 -21.82 -1.17 6.63
CA VAL A 46 -22.80 -1.78 5.72
C VAL A 46 -22.17 -1.92 4.34
N GLU A 47 -22.41 -3.04 3.66
CA GLU A 47 -21.91 -3.25 2.30
C GLU A 47 -22.61 -2.31 1.31
N GLU A 48 -21.82 -1.64 0.46
CA GLU A 48 -22.26 -0.73 -0.59
C GLU A 48 -21.54 -1.10 -1.90
N PRO A 49 -22.19 -1.84 -2.81
CA PRO A 49 -21.55 -2.34 -4.04
C PRO A 49 -21.01 -1.26 -4.98
N THR A 50 -21.52 -0.03 -4.90
CA THR A 50 -21.10 1.11 -5.74
C THR A 50 -20.09 2.03 -5.05
N LEU A 51 -19.62 1.69 -3.85
CA LEU A 51 -18.63 2.51 -3.15
C LEU A 51 -17.33 2.59 -3.97
N ALA A 52 -16.84 3.81 -4.16
CA ALA A 52 -15.51 4.12 -4.73
C ALA A 52 -15.22 3.46 -6.09
N GLU A 53 -16.16 3.51 -7.05
CA GLU A 53 -16.02 2.85 -8.36
C GLU A 53 -14.70 3.15 -9.06
N GLU A 54 -14.28 4.42 -9.12
CA GLU A 54 -13.03 4.81 -9.74
C GLU A 54 -11.80 4.22 -9.03
N LEU A 55 -11.74 4.36 -7.70
CA LEU A 55 -10.64 3.82 -6.90
C LEU A 55 -10.53 2.30 -7.06
N VAL A 56 -11.66 1.59 -6.99
CA VAL A 56 -11.71 0.14 -7.15
C VAL A 56 -11.20 -0.27 -8.54
N ALA A 57 -11.66 0.39 -9.60
CA ALA A 57 -11.21 0.09 -10.96
C ALA A 57 -9.68 0.25 -11.11
N ARG A 58 -9.12 1.35 -10.59
CA ARG A 58 -7.68 1.61 -10.63
C ARG A 58 -6.86 0.62 -9.80
N VAL A 59 -7.35 0.24 -8.61
CA VAL A 59 -6.70 -0.77 -7.77
C VAL A 59 -6.70 -2.14 -8.45
N VAL A 60 -7.81 -2.53 -9.08
CA VAL A 60 -7.90 -3.78 -9.85
C VAL A 60 -6.91 -3.76 -11.02
N ASP A 61 -6.87 -2.66 -11.77
CA ASP A 61 -5.93 -2.49 -12.88
C ASP A 61 -4.47 -2.56 -12.43
N PHE A 62 -4.12 -1.86 -11.34
CA PHE A 62 -2.78 -1.91 -10.77
C PHE A 62 -2.38 -3.33 -10.36
N LEU A 63 -3.24 -4.03 -9.63
CA LEU A 63 -2.97 -5.40 -9.17
C LEU A 63 -2.95 -6.42 -10.31
N SER A 64 -3.57 -6.10 -11.45
CA SER A 64 -3.44 -6.88 -12.70
C SER A 64 -2.11 -6.65 -13.43
N GLY A 65 -1.27 -5.73 -12.94
CA GLY A 65 0.03 -5.42 -13.52
C GLY A 65 0.05 -4.23 -14.46
N LYS A 66 -1.09 -3.55 -14.69
CA LYS A 66 -1.13 -2.35 -15.52
C LYS A 66 -0.40 -1.20 -14.83
N ASP A 67 0.24 -0.37 -15.64
CA ASP A 67 0.83 0.88 -15.18
C ASP A 67 -0.26 1.97 -15.15
N VAL A 68 -0.92 2.08 -13.99
CA VAL A 68 -1.97 3.06 -13.73
C VAL A 68 -1.61 3.87 -12.50
N ASP A 69 -1.79 5.19 -12.58
CA ASP A 69 -1.75 6.02 -11.39
C ASP A 69 -3.07 5.93 -10.62
N ILE A 70 -2.96 5.99 -9.29
CA ILE A 70 -4.10 5.98 -8.37
C ILE A 70 -4.05 7.27 -7.55
N PRO A 71 -4.72 8.36 -7.99
CA PRO A 71 -4.63 9.66 -7.34
C PRO A 71 -4.93 9.60 -5.83
N LEU A 72 -4.16 10.36 -5.04
CA LEU A 72 -4.28 10.36 -3.58
C LEU A 72 -5.55 11.07 -3.08
N ASP A 73 -6.16 11.92 -3.91
CA ASP A 73 -7.44 12.58 -3.64
C ASP A 73 -8.66 11.64 -3.73
N LEU A 74 -8.48 10.42 -4.25
CA LEU A 74 -9.49 9.35 -4.17
C LEU A 74 -9.65 8.75 -2.76
N VAL A 75 -8.76 9.11 -1.82
CA VAL A 75 -8.81 8.66 -0.42
C VAL A 75 -8.80 9.83 0.55
N ASN A 76 -9.47 9.67 1.68
CA ASN A 76 -9.56 10.68 2.73
C ASN A 76 -8.28 10.71 3.56
N THR A 77 -7.30 11.51 3.15
CA THR A 77 -6.02 11.63 3.88
C THR A 77 -6.10 12.31 5.23
N SER A 78 -7.25 12.89 5.63
CA SER A 78 -7.40 13.54 6.95
C SER A 78 -7.30 12.55 8.12
N VAL A 79 -7.46 11.25 7.86
CA VAL A 79 -7.31 10.16 8.84
C VAL A 79 -5.84 9.95 9.26
N CYS A 80 -4.90 10.54 8.51
CA CYS A 80 -3.46 10.46 8.77
C CYS A 80 -3.01 11.65 9.61
N THR A 81 -2.10 11.40 10.57
CA THR A 81 -1.40 12.50 11.24
C THR A 81 -0.53 13.29 10.25
N PRO A 82 -0.20 14.58 10.51
CA PRO A 82 0.67 15.34 9.63
C PRO A 82 2.03 14.69 9.37
N PHE A 83 2.60 13.98 10.37
CA PHE A 83 3.84 13.23 10.18
C PHE A 83 3.64 12.02 9.28
N GLN A 84 2.58 11.23 9.51
CA GLN A 84 2.28 10.07 8.69
C GLN A 84 2.02 10.47 7.24
N LEU A 85 1.24 11.52 7.00
CA LEU A 85 0.96 12.00 5.65
C LEU A 85 2.24 12.37 4.89
N ARG A 86 3.21 13.04 5.53
CA ARG A 86 4.51 13.32 4.91
C ARG A 86 5.26 12.04 4.51
N VAL A 87 5.22 11.01 5.35
CA VAL A 87 5.83 9.71 5.04
C VAL A 87 5.11 9.04 3.87
N LEU A 88 3.77 9.03 3.84
CA LEU A 88 3.01 8.43 2.75
C LEU A 88 3.22 9.16 1.42
N VAL A 89 3.29 10.50 1.42
CA VAL A 89 3.61 11.29 0.23
C VAL A 89 5.05 11.01 -0.23
N ALA A 90 6.01 10.91 0.69
CA ALA A 90 7.37 10.52 0.35
C ALA A 90 7.43 9.12 -0.29
N GLU A 91 6.70 8.14 0.25
CA GLU A 91 6.59 6.79 -0.32
C GLU A 91 6.00 6.81 -1.74
N ARG A 92 4.93 7.58 -1.97
CA ARG A 92 4.32 7.73 -3.32
C ARG A 92 5.29 8.30 -4.35
N SER A 93 6.33 9.01 -3.92
CA SER A 93 7.34 9.55 -4.83
C SER A 93 8.36 8.52 -5.31
N ILE A 94 8.32 7.27 -4.80
CA ILE A 94 9.14 6.18 -5.33
C ILE A 94 8.49 5.67 -6.63
N PRO A 95 9.17 5.76 -7.79
CA PRO A 95 8.60 5.34 -9.07
C PRO A 95 8.21 3.86 -9.09
N ARG A 96 7.26 3.50 -9.97
CA ARG A 96 6.98 2.10 -10.30
C ARG A 96 8.26 1.42 -10.77
N GLY A 97 8.50 0.20 -10.30
CA GLY A 97 9.70 -0.55 -10.65
C GLY A 97 10.96 -0.10 -9.92
N MET A 98 10.85 0.80 -8.94
CA MET A 98 11.96 1.20 -8.08
C MET A 98 11.63 0.94 -6.62
N THR A 99 12.68 0.77 -5.82
CA THR A 99 12.60 0.63 -4.37
C THR A 99 13.49 1.66 -3.69
N ALA A 100 13.20 1.98 -2.44
CA ALA A 100 14.02 2.88 -1.64
C ALA A 100 14.21 2.34 -0.22
N SER A 101 15.29 2.73 0.46
CA SER A 101 15.46 2.35 1.86
C SER A 101 14.51 3.12 2.79
N TYR A 102 14.22 2.56 3.96
CA TYR A 102 13.58 3.33 5.04
C TYR A 102 14.36 4.59 5.44
N THR A 103 15.68 4.60 5.26
CA THR A 103 16.52 5.80 5.47
C THR A 103 16.24 6.87 4.43
N TRP A 104 16.13 6.48 3.16
CA TRP A 104 15.71 7.36 2.07
C TRP A 104 14.32 7.95 2.36
N LEU A 105 13.38 7.09 2.76
CA LEU A 105 12.01 7.48 3.10
C LEU A 105 11.97 8.52 4.23
N ALA A 106 12.73 8.28 5.31
CA ALA A 106 12.82 9.21 6.43
C ALA A 106 13.37 10.58 6.00
N ARG A 107 14.46 10.58 5.22
CA ARG A 107 15.07 11.79 4.67
C ARG A 107 14.09 12.55 3.77
N ARG A 108 13.39 11.85 2.88
CA ARG A 108 12.40 12.42 1.97
C ARG A 108 11.19 13.01 2.72
N ALA A 109 10.80 12.41 3.84
CA ALA A 109 9.76 12.90 4.74
C ALA A 109 10.23 14.03 5.69
N GLY A 110 11.49 14.47 5.59
CA GLY A 110 12.06 15.55 6.39
C GLY A 110 12.38 15.17 7.84
N THR A 111 12.75 13.90 8.09
CA THR A 111 13.11 13.42 9.43
C THR A 111 14.36 12.55 9.43
N LYS A 112 15.08 12.53 10.57
CA LYS A 112 16.18 11.57 10.83
C LYS A 112 15.69 10.30 11.52
N ALA A 113 14.42 10.26 11.96
CA ALA A 113 13.85 9.16 12.73
C ALA A 113 13.40 8.00 11.83
N VAL A 114 14.35 7.19 11.34
CA VAL A 114 14.09 6.06 10.42
C VAL A 114 13.05 5.08 10.95
N ARG A 115 13.14 4.69 12.23
CA ARG A 115 12.16 3.79 12.85
C ARG A 115 10.76 4.39 12.88
N ALA A 116 10.64 5.68 13.16
CA ALA A 116 9.35 6.37 13.18
C ALA A 116 8.73 6.44 11.78
N ALA A 117 9.53 6.70 10.74
CA ALA A 117 9.07 6.66 9.35
C ALA A 117 8.59 5.25 8.96
N GLY A 118 9.36 4.20 9.31
CA GLY A 118 8.95 2.81 9.11
C GLY A 118 7.63 2.45 9.80
N SER A 119 7.45 2.87 11.06
CA SER A 119 6.19 2.65 11.80
C SER A 119 5.01 3.41 11.21
N ALA A 120 5.22 4.64 10.72
CA ALA A 120 4.18 5.42 10.04
C ALA A 120 3.73 4.75 8.73
N LEU A 121 4.68 4.22 7.95
CA LEU A 121 4.40 3.48 6.72
C LEU A 121 3.74 2.12 6.99
N ALA A 122 4.14 1.42 8.05
CA ALA A 122 3.53 0.14 8.45
C ALA A 122 2.04 0.29 8.82
N ARG A 123 1.62 1.49 9.21
CA ARG A 123 0.23 1.85 9.53
C ARG A 123 -0.47 2.55 8.36
N ASN A 124 0.04 2.42 7.13
CA ASN A 124 -0.58 2.95 5.92
C ASN A 124 -2.04 2.46 5.80
N PRO A 125 -3.05 3.35 5.86
CA PRO A 125 -4.45 2.97 5.68
C PRO A 125 -4.81 2.74 4.21
N PHE A 126 -3.93 3.13 3.28
CA PHE A 126 -4.16 3.08 1.83
C PHE A 126 -3.08 2.25 1.11
N PRO A 127 -2.88 0.96 1.44
CA PRO A 127 -2.00 0.11 0.63
C PRO A 127 -2.43 0.13 -0.84
N ILE A 128 -1.47 -0.08 -1.74
CA ILE A 128 -1.61 0.01 -3.21
C ILE A 128 -1.78 1.45 -3.72
N VAL A 129 -2.67 2.25 -3.14
CA VAL A 129 -2.77 3.71 -3.42
C VAL A 129 -1.48 4.42 -3.03
N VAL A 130 -0.99 4.10 -1.83
CA VAL A 130 0.37 4.38 -1.37
C VAL A 130 1.15 3.06 -1.47
N PRO A 131 2.17 2.99 -2.33
CA PRO A 131 2.84 1.73 -2.70
C PRO A 131 3.86 1.31 -1.65
N CYS A 132 3.42 1.08 -0.41
CA CYS A 132 4.28 0.77 0.75
C CYS A 132 5.14 -0.51 0.61
N HIS A 133 4.92 -1.29 -0.45
CA HIS A 133 5.79 -2.41 -0.84
C HIS A 133 7.13 -1.95 -1.46
N ARG A 134 7.26 -0.67 -1.86
CA ARG A 134 8.49 -0.12 -2.48
C ARG A 134 9.56 0.30 -1.48
N ALA A 135 9.22 0.62 -0.23
CA ALA A 135 10.22 0.79 0.83
C ALA A 135 10.79 -0.55 1.32
N ILE A 136 12.12 -0.70 1.33
CA ILE A 136 12.83 -1.89 1.77
C ILE A 136 13.96 -1.56 2.77
N ARG A 137 14.70 -2.56 3.25
CA ARG A 137 15.86 -2.35 4.11
C ARG A 137 17.05 -1.81 3.29
N SER A 138 17.98 -1.12 3.96
CA SER A 138 19.18 -0.55 3.32
C SER A 138 20.14 -1.60 2.77
N ASP A 139 20.04 -2.86 3.22
CA ASP A 139 20.80 -4.00 2.70
C ASP A 139 20.12 -4.66 1.48
N ARG A 140 19.09 -4.02 0.91
CA ARG A 140 18.26 -4.49 -0.21
C ARG A 140 17.38 -5.71 0.11
N THR A 141 17.32 -6.16 1.36
CA THR A 141 16.33 -7.16 1.79
C THR A 141 14.94 -6.52 1.96
N LEU A 142 13.88 -7.30 1.72
CA LEU A 142 12.51 -6.76 1.64
C LEU A 142 11.99 -6.15 2.94
N GLY A 143 12.43 -6.62 4.11
CA GLY A 143 11.81 -6.22 5.37
C GLY A 143 10.36 -6.70 5.52
N ASN A 144 9.69 -6.20 6.56
CA ASN A 144 8.32 -6.62 6.90
C ASN A 144 7.29 -5.92 5.99
N TYR A 145 6.14 -6.58 5.82
CA TYR A 145 5.02 -6.08 5.04
C TYR A 145 3.71 -6.56 5.63
N GLN A 146 2.66 -5.73 5.59
CA GLN A 146 1.35 -6.07 6.14
C GLN A 146 0.74 -7.31 5.46
N GLY A 147 0.92 -7.45 4.15
CA GLY A 147 0.51 -8.64 3.38
C GLY A 147 1.53 -9.78 3.39
N GLY A 148 2.57 -9.68 4.21
CA GLY A 148 3.68 -10.64 4.25
C GLY A 148 4.70 -10.45 3.13
N THR A 149 5.91 -10.95 3.36
CA THR A 149 7.03 -10.88 2.40
C THR A 149 6.73 -11.49 1.03
N PRO A 150 5.98 -12.61 0.91
CA PRO A 150 5.61 -13.18 -0.40
C PRO A 150 4.80 -12.21 -1.27
N MET A 151 3.80 -11.52 -0.70
CA MET A 151 3.00 -10.53 -1.42
C MET A 151 3.86 -9.32 -1.82
N LYS A 152 4.71 -8.84 -0.91
CA LYS A 152 5.64 -7.73 -1.20
C LYS A 152 6.55 -8.05 -2.39
N ARG A 153 7.14 -9.25 -2.40
CA ARG A 153 7.95 -9.74 -3.52
C ARG A 153 7.14 -9.77 -4.82
N ARG A 154 5.95 -10.39 -4.80
CA ARG A 154 5.07 -10.49 -5.98
C ARG A 154 4.70 -9.13 -6.57
N LEU A 155 4.39 -8.15 -5.72
CA LEU A 155 4.08 -6.78 -6.16
C LEU A 155 5.30 -6.12 -6.82
N LEU A 156 6.48 -6.29 -6.25
CA LEU A 156 7.72 -5.75 -6.83
C LEU A 156 8.07 -6.41 -8.18
N GLU A 157 7.96 -7.73 -8.27
CA GLU A 157 8.19 -8.48 -9.52
C GLU A 157 7.19 -8.07 -10.61
N MET A 158 5.92 -7.87 -10.24
CA MET A 158 4.87 -7.35 -11.13
C MET A 158 5.20 -5.94 -11.65
N GLU A 159 5.91 -5.13 -10.87
CA GLU A 159 6.40 -3.82 -11.27
C GLU A 159 7.72 -3.87 -12.08
N GLY A 160 8.28 -5.07 -12.31
CA GLY A 160 9.51 -5.27 -13.07
C GLY A 160 10.81 -5.30 -12.23
N VAL A 161 10.70 -5.24 -10.90
CA VAL A 161 11.85 -5.32 -9.99
C VAL A 161 12.42 -6.74 -10.01
N ARG A 162 13.73 -6.84 -10.18
CA ARG A 162 14.46 -8.12 -10.13
C ARG A 162 15.25 -8.27 -8.85
N PHE A 163 15.56 -9.52 -8.53
CA PHE A 163 16.29 -9.91 -7.33
C PHE A 163 17.60 -10.61 -7.70
N ASP A 164 18.63 -10.42 -6.87
CA ASP A 164 19.91 -11.12 -6.98
C ASP A 164 19.81 -12.58 -6.47
N PRO A 165 20.86 -13.41 -6.66
CA PRO A 165 20.85 -14.81 -6.21
C PRO A 165 20.62 -15.01 -4.71
N ASP A 166 20.93 -14.00 -3.89
CA ASP A 166 20.70 -13.99 -2.44
C ASP A 166 19.27 -13.54 -2.08
N GLY A 167 18.43 -13.28 -3.08
CA GLY A 167 17.05 -12.86 -2.92
C GLY A 167 16.88 -11.40 -2.52
N ARG A 168 17.92 -10.56 -2.64
CA ARG A 168 17.85 -9.11 -2.39
C ARG A 168 17.45 -8.36 -3.66
N VAL A 169 16.83 -7.20 -3.54
CA VAL A 169 16.49 -6.37 -4.72
C VAL A 169 17.77 -6.00 -5.46
N SER A 170 17.83 -6.16 -6.80
CA SER A 170 19.01 -5.76 -7.59
C SER A 170 19.27 -4.26 -7.44
N VAL A 171 20.54 -3.89 -7.47
CA VAL A 171 21.01 -2.50 -7.32
C VAL A 171 20.40 -1.56 -8.37
N ASP A 172 20.06 -2.07 -9.55
CA ASP A 172 19.46 -1.29 -10.64
C ASP A 172 18.05 -0.77 -10.32
N PHE A 173 17.38 -1.38 -9.34
CA PHE A 173 16.02 -1.04 -8.90
C PHE A 173 16.01 -0.41 -7.50
N PHE A 174 17.16 0.06 -7.02
CA PHE A 174 17.29 0.63 -5.68
C PHE A 174 17.76 2.08 -5.75
N LEU A 175 16.91 3.00 -5.28
CA LEU A 175 17.22 4.42 -5.25
C LEU A 175 18.40 4.71 -4.30
N PRO A 176 19.30 5.63 -4.69
CA PRO A 176 20.46 6.01 -3.89
C PRO A 176 20.11 6.77 -2.61
#